data_AF-A0A4Q3VZ95-F1
#
_entry.id   AF-A0A4Q3VZ95-F1
#
_cell.length_a   1.000
_cell.length_b   1.000
_cell.length_c   1.000
_cell.angle_alpha   90.00
_cell.angle_beta   90.00
_cell.angle_gamma   90.00
#
_symmetry.space_group_name_H-M   'P 1'
#
loop_
_entity.id
_entity.type
_entity.pdbx_description
1 polymer ?
#
loop_
_entity_poly.entity_id
_entity_poly.type
_entity_poly.pdbx_seq_one_letter_code
_entity_poly.pdbx_strand_id
1 'polypeptide(L)'
;MALVLQMLGAITLVVLLFIVGVVLSVKGKASQLRRMAMAMGGPIPPIRVHLTPVAEAPWRDKRMIRRWREEALALGLEPVGEFRVEPARGTHIALFIDHGRNAYVEFTEHTIAGVGAGVGRSEEDGRLVTIGNSRLNHETESPPWRLRIWMPEVTIAQMLARLDETPPESAPRPLDRGNAPGRLEEEYHRVIRWRYEEGKQKVPSLEQLERLSKFAGVPIDPETEAYLRGRAQDG
;
A
#
# COMPACT_ATOMS: atom_id res chain seq x y z
N MET A 1 52.91 17.07 30.75
CA MET A 1 51.60 17.76 30.65
C MET A 1 51.03 17.79 29.23
N ALA A 2 51.80 18.18 28.21
CA ALA A 2 51.30 18.29 26.82
C ALA A 2 50.67 16.99 26.27
N LEU A 3 51.31 15.85 26.50
CA LEU A 3 50.82 14.54 26.02
C LEU A 3 49.49 14.11 26.66
N VAL A 4 49.28 14.43 27.94
CA VAL A 4 48.02 14.17 28.65
C VAL A 4 46.89 15.04 28.10
N LEU A 5 47.16 16.32 27.81
CA LEU A 5 46.18 17.21 27.16
C LEU A 5 45.82 16.74 25.75
N GLN A 6 46.80 16.28 24.97
CA GLN A 6 46.58 15.75 23.62
C GLN A 6 45.73 14.47 23.65
N MET A 7 45.99 13.56 24.59
CA MET A 7 45.17 12.37 24.78
C MET A 7 43.73 12.69 25.20
N LEU A 8 43.54 13.62 26.15
CA LEU A 8 42.21 14.07 26.56
C LEU A 8 41.46 14.73 25.40
N GLY A 9 42.14 15.56 24.60
CA GLY A 9 41.57 16.17 23.40
C GLY A 9 41.15 15.12 22.37
N ALA A 10 41.99 14.11 22.12
CA ALA A 10 41.68 13.03 21.19
C ALA A 10 40.49 12.18 21.65
N ILE A 11 40.43 11.82 22.94
CA ILE A 11 39.30 11.08 23.52
C ILE A 11 38.01 11.90 23.40
N THR A 12 38.07 13.20 23.73
CA THR A 12 36.90 14.09 23.63
C THR A 12 36.39 14.19 22.19
N LEU A 13 37.29 14.30 21.21
CA LEU A 13 36.93 14.34 19.80
C LEU A 13 36.28 13.02 19.34
N VAL A 14 36.83 11.87 19.74
CA VAL A 14 36.24 10.56 19.42
C VAL A 14 34.84 10.43 20.02
N VAL A 15 34.63 10.86 21.26
CA VAL A 15 33.31 10.85 21.91
C VAL A 15 32.32 11.77 21.17
N LEU A 16 32.74 12.97 20.78
CA LEU A 16 31.90 13.88 20.02
C LEU A 16 31.51 13.32 18.65
N LEU A 17 32.47 12.74 17.91
CA LEU A 17 32.20 12.09 16.62
C LEU A 17 31.24 10.91 16.78
N PHE A 18 31.40 10.12 17.85
CA PHE A 18 30.48 9.03 18.17
C PHE A 18 29.05 9.55 18.44
N ILE A 19 28.90 10.59 19.27
CA ILE A 19 27.61 11.21 19.55
C ILE A 19 26.97 11.75 18.27
N VAL A 20 27.73 12.45 17.42
CA VAL A 20 27.24 12.94 16.12
C VAL A 20 26.80 11.78 15.22
N GLY A 21 27.59 10.71 15.15
CA GLY A 21 27.24 9.50 14.39
C GLY A 21 25.95 8.85 14.88
N VAL A 22 25.76 8.74 16.21
CA VAL A 22 24.53 8.22 16.82
C VAL A 22 23.34 9.12 16.49
N VAL A 23 23.48 10.45 16.65
CA VAL A 23 22.40 11.41 16.37
C VAL A 23 21.99 11.36 14.90
N LEU A 24 22.95 11.34 13.96
CA LEU A 24 22.66 11.21 12.53
C LEU A 24 21.96 9.88 12.21
N SER A 25 22.42 8.78 12.81
CA SER A 25 21.83 7.45 12.62
C SER A 25 20.38 7.38 13.13
N VAL A 26 20.11 7.93 14.32
CA VAL A 26 18.76 7.98 14.91
C VAL A 26 17.84 8.87 14.06
N LYS A 27 18.31 10.04 13.63
CA LYS A 27 17.54 10.94 12.75
C LYS A 27 17.23 10.27 11.40
N GLY A 28 18.19 9.56 10.81
CA GLY A 28 17.99 8.80 9.58
C GLY A 28 16.88 7.76 9.73
N LYS A 29 16.96 6.90 10.75
CA LYS A 29 15.95 5.87 11.03
C LYS A 29 14.57 6.46 11.35
N ALA A 30 14.51 7.53 12.14
CA ALA A 30 13.27 8.22 12.46
C ALA A 30 12.59 8.79 11.21
N SER A 31 13.37 9.38 10.30
CA SER A 31 12.86 9.91 9.04
C SER A 31 12.30 8.83 8.12
N GLN A 32 12.94 7.66 8.07
CA GLN A 32 12.46 6.51 7.31
C GLN A 32 11.17 5.96 7.91
N LEU A 33 11.12 5.75 9.22
CA LEU A 33 9.92 5.24 9.89
C LEU A 33 8.74 6.21 9.73
N ARG A 34 8.98 7.52 9.83
CA ARG A 34 7.94 8.53 9.56
C ARG A 34 7.44 8.49 8.12
N ARG A 35 8.33 8.34 7.14
CA ARG A 35 7.92 8.17 5.72
C ARG A 35 7.09 6.91 5.54
N MET A 36 7.50 5.80 6.17
CA MET A 36 6.74 4.55 6.13
C MET A 36 5.36 4.71 6.76
N ALA A 37 5.30 5.30 7.95
CA ALA A 37 4.04 5.53 8.65
C ALA A 37 3.10 6.44 7.85
N MET A 38 3.61 7.50 7.22
CA MET A 38 2.78 8.35 6.36
C MET A 38 2.27 7.58 5.14
N ALA A 39 3.11 6.79 4.48
CA ALA A 39 2.74 5.98 3.31
C ALA A 39 1.60 5.02 3.61
N MET A 40 1.67 4.39 4.78
CA MET A 40 0.70 3.41 5.23
C MET A 40 -0.52 4.05 5.89
N GLY A 41 -0.52 5.37 6.16
CA GLY A 41 -1.61 6.02 6.91
C GLY A 41 -1.59 5.75 8.42
N GLY A 42 -0.46 5.28 8.94
CA GLY A 42 -0.26 4.92 10.34
C GLY A 42 0.95 3.98 10.50
N PRO A 43 1.29 3.60 11.74
CA PRO A 43 2.37 2.66 12.02
C PRO A 43 2.11 1.23 11.50
N ILE A 44 0.87 0.94 11.08
CA ILE A 44 0.39 -0.33 10.54
C ILE A 44 -0.57 -0.06 9.36
N PRO A 45 -0.81 -1.02 8.46
CA PRO A 45 -1.79 -0.86 7.40
C PRO A 45 -3.20 -0.63 7.98
N PRO A 46 -3.97 0.33 7.47
CA PRO A 46 -5.29 0.63 7.98
C PRO A 46 -6.24 -0.49 7.64
N ILE A 47 -7.21 -0.76 8.52
CA ILE A 47 -8.19 -1.81 8.31
C ILE A 47 -9.10 -1.50 7.11
N ARG A 48 -9.30 -0.21 6.81
CA ARG A 48 -10.13 0.31 5.71
C ARG A 48 -9.37 1.43 5.00
N VAL A 49 -9.68 1.60 3.73
CA VAL A 49 -9.26 2.78 2.97
C VAL A 49 -10.46 3.38 2.26
N HIS A 50 -10.35 4.66 1.94
CA HIS A 50 -11.31 5.38 1.12
C HIS A 50 -10.61 6.07 -0.05
N LEU A 51 -11.24 6.01 -1.23
CA LEU A 51 -10.80 6.58 -2.48
C LEU A 51 -11.52 7.90 -2.68
N THR A 52 -10.86 8.98 -2.27
CA THR A 52 -11.38 10.33 -2.47
C THR A 52 -11.05 10.80 -3.89
N PRO A 53 -12.04 11.14 -4.74
CA PRO A 53 -11.78 11.61 -6.09
C PRO A 53 -10.92 12.88 -6.10
N VAL A 54 -10.00 12.97 -7.06
CA VAL A 54 -9.19 14.16 -7.32
C VAL A 54 -9.21 14.50 -8.81
N ALA A 55 -9.10 15.79 -9.13
CA ALA A 55 -9.08 16.23 -10.53
C ALA A 55 -7.83 15.73 -11.28
N GLU A 56 -6.68 15.79 -10.61
CA GLU A 56 -5.40 15.27 -11.11
C GLU A 56 -4.57 14.83 -9.90
N ALA A 57 -4.10 13.58 -9.89
CA ALA A 57 -3.18 13.13 -8.85
C ALA A 57 -1.74 13.61 -9.13
N PRO A 58 -0.99 13.98 -8.09
CA PRO A 58 0.37 14.51 -8.22
C PRO A 58 1.41 13.39 -8.42
N TRP A 59 1.28 12.63 -9.50
CA TRP A 59 2.18 11.51 -9.84
C TRP A 59 3.64 11.95 -9.88
N ARG A 60 4.53 11.24 -9.17
CA ARG A 60 5.98 11.44 -9.25
C ARG A 60 6.51 10.91 -10.58
N ASP A 61 6.10 9.71 -11.00
CA ASP A 61 6.45 9.17 -12.31
C ASP A 61 5.36 9.43 -13.36
N LYS A 62 5.25 10.70 -13.77
CA LYS A 62 4.29 11.14 -14.79
C LYS A 62 4.46 10.41 -16.12
N ARG A 63 5.70 10.02 -16.47
CA ARG A 63 6.00 9.38 -17.76
C ARG A 63 5.43 7.97 -17.80
N MET A 64 5.62 7.20 -16.73
CA MET A 64 5.09 5.83 -16.63
C MET A 64 3.56 5.83 -16.59
N ILE A 65 2.97 6.69 -15.74
CA ILE A 65 1.51 6.81 -15.64
C ILE A 65 0.89 7.22 -16.98
N ARG A 66 1.46 8.20 -17.68
CA ARG A 66 0.96 8.60 -19.01
C ARG A 66 0.99 7.44 -20.01
N ARG A 67 2.11 6.71 -20.08
CA ARG A 67 2.25 5.53 -20.97
C ARG A 67 1.18 4.47 -20.67
N TRP A 68 0.94 4.17 -19.39
CA TRP A 68 -0.07 3.19 -19.01
C TRP A 68 -1.50 3.65 -19.28
N ARG A 69 -1.79 4.96 -19.15
CA ARG A 69 -3.10 5.50 -19.56
C ARG A 69 -3.31 5.38 -21.06
N GLU A 70 -2.31 5.73 -21.86
CA GLU A 70 -2.35 5.58 -23.32
C GLU A 70 -2.59 4.12 -23.70
N GLU A 71 -1.87 3.18 -23.08
CA GLU A 71 -2.06 1.75 -23.27
C GLU A 71 -3.48 1.29 -22.87
N ALA A 72 -3.97 1.69 -21.69
CA ALA A 72 -5.32 1.35 -21.23
C ALA A 72 -6.41 1.84 -22.18
N LEU A 73 -6.32 3.08 -22.65
CA LEU A 73 -7.25 3.66 -23.60
C LEU A 73 -7.19 2.93 -24.95
N ALA A 74 -5.99 2.56 -25.42
CA ALA A 74 -5.83 1.77 -26.65
C ALA A 74 -6.42 0.35 -26.55
N LEU A 75 -6.49 -0.20 -25.34
CA LEU A 75 -7.14 -1.48 -25.05
C LEU A 75 -8.67 -1.37 -24.88
N GLY A 76 -9.24 -0.17 -25.00
CA GLY A 76 -10.68 0.07 -24.85
C GLY A 76 -11.16 0.13 -23.40
N LEU A 77 -10.25 0.30 -22.43
CA LEU A 77 -10.62 0.44 -21.03
C LEU A 77 -11.25 1.82 -20.76
N GLU A 78 -12.35 1.84 -20.00
CA GLU A 78 -13.02 3.09 -19.65
C GLU A 78 -12.37 3.71 -18.40
N PRO A 79 -11.96 5.00 -18.43
CA PRO A 79 -11.44 5.68 -17.25
C PRO A 79 -12.54 5.99 -16.23
N VAL A 80 -12.37 5.52 -14.99
CA VAL A 80 -13.26 5.84 -13.86
C VAL A 80 -12.88 7.18 -13.24
N GLY A 81 -11.58 7.36 -12.94
CA GLY A 81 -11.08 8.58 -12.33
C GLY A 81 -9.74 8.40 -11.63
N GLU A 82 -9.29 9.47 -10.97
CA GLU A 82 -8.12 9.49 -10.11
C GLU A 82 -8.54 9.72 -8.67
N PHE A 83 -7.83 9.06 -7.76
CA PHE A 83 -8.20 9.00 -6.35
C PHE A 83 -6.97 9.18 -5.47
N ARG A 84 -7.15 9.90 -4.37
CA ARG A 84 -6.27 9.84 -3.21
C ARG A 84 -6.77 8.73 -2.29
N VAL A 85 -5.84 7.91 -1.79
CA VAL A 85 -6.16 6.87 -0.81
C VAL A 85 -6.03 7.44 0.60
N GLU A 86 -7.08 7.33 1.40
CA GLU A 86 -7.11 7.72 2.81
C GLU A 86 -7.32 6.49 3.68
N PRO A 87 -6.65 6.36 4.84
CA PRO A 87 -5.72 7.31 5.44
C PRO A 87 -4.27 7.23 4.87
N ALA A 88 -4.01 6.37 3.89
CA ALA A 88 -2.68 6.11 3.30
C ALA A 88 -2.09 7.30 2.50
N ARG A 89 -1.62 8.34 3.22
CA ARG A 89 -1.19 9.62 2.64
C ARG A 89 -0.08 9.48 1.62
N GLY A 90 -0.27 10.15 0.47
CA GLY A 90 0.66 10.13 -0.66
C GLY A 90 0.54 8.89 -1.53
N THR A 91 -0.46 8.04 -1.28
CA THR A 91 -0.85 6.97 -2.20
C THR A 91 -1.95 7.48 -3.12
N HIS A 92 -1.78 7.25 -4.41
CA HIS A 92 -2.70 7.69 -5.46
C HIS A 92 -3.06 6.51 -6.37
N ILE A 93 -4.30 6.49 -6.84
CA ILE A 93 -4.81 5.46 -7.75
C ILE A 93 -5.45 6.14 -8.97
N ALA A 94 -5.13 5.67 -10.17
CA ALA A 94 -5.94 5.87 -11.37
C ALA A 94 -6.67 4.57 -11.66
N LEU A 95 -7.99 4.63 -11.83
CA LEU A 95 -8.85 3.45 -11.97
C LEU A 95 -9.52 3.44 -13.34
N PHE A 96 -9.54 2.27 -13.95
CA PHE A 96 -10.16 1.96 -15.23
C PHE A 96 -11.01 0.70 -15.11
N ILE A 97 -11.98 0.52 -16.00
CA ILE A 97 -12.81 -0.68 -16.09
C ILE A 97 -12.74 -1.33 -17.46
N ASP A 98 -12.77 -2.66 -17.45
CA ASP A 98 -12.96 -3.52 -18.60
C ASP A 98 -14.36 -4.14 -18.54
N HIS A 99 -15.30 -3.59 -19.29
CA HIS A 99 -16.69 -4.07 -19.35
C HIS A 99 -16.80 -5.48 -19.90
N GLY A 100 -15.93 -5.87 -20.84
CA GLY A 100 -15.96 -7.21 -21.43
C GLY A 100 -15.60 -8.30 -20.43
N ARG A 101 -14.70 -7.96 -19.48
CA ARG A 101 -14.21 -8.89 -18.45
C ARG A 101 -14.84 -8.69 -17.07
N ASN A 102 -15.67 -7.66 -16.88
CA ASN A 102 -16.11 -7.18 -15.56
C ASN A 102 -14.93 -7.05 -14.57
N ALA A 103 -13.84 -6.45 -15.04
CA ALA A 103 -12.59 -6.32 -14.31
C ALA A 103 -12.21 -4.85 -14.15
N TYR A 104 -11.44 -4.53 -13.11
CA TYR A 104 -10.82 -3.23 -12.98
C TYR A 104 -9.33 -3.30 -13.35
N VAL A 105 -8.80 -2.16 -13.79
CA VAL A 105 -7.36 -1.94 -13.93
C VAL A 105 -6.99 -0.71 -13.11
N GLU A 106 -5.99 -0.84 -12.26
CA GLU A 106 -5.55 0.21 -11.35
C GLU A 106 -4.08 0.53 -11.57
N PHE A 107 -3.75 1.82 -11.59
CA PHE A 107 -2.37 2.29 -11.48
C PHE A 107 -2.21 2.91 -10.12
N THR A 108 -1.32 2.35 -9.31
CA THR A 108 -1.06 2.82 -7.95
C THR A 108 0.33 3.44 -7.90
N GLU A 109 0.44 4.63 -7.32
CA GLU A 109 1.72 5.17 -6.86
C GLU A 109 1.70 5.16 -5.35
N HIS A 110 2.55 4.32 -4.75
CA HIS A 110 2.74 4.24 -3.32
C HIS A 110 4.08 4.88 -2.96
N THR A 111 4.11 5.75 -1.95
CA THR A 111 5.31 6.57 -1.67
C THR A 111 6.59 5.77 -1.37
N ILE A 112 6.46 4.51 -0.93
CA ILE A 112 7.58 3.58 -0.70
C ILE A 112 7.82 2.66 -1.89
N ALA A 113 6.75 2.12 -2.48
CA ALA A 113 6.86 1.03 -3.45
C ALA A 113 7.04 1.53 -4.88
N GLY A 114 6.87 2.83 -5.10
CA GLY A 114 6.84 3.43 -6.41
C GLY A 114 5.51 3.15 -7.11
N VAL A 115 5.58 3.20 -8.44
CA VAL A 115 4.45 3.02 -9.33
C VAL A 115 4.27 1.55 -9.67
N GLY A 116 3.03 1.08 -9.67
CA GLY A 116 2.63 -0.28 -10.03
C GLY A 116 1.28 -0.30 -10.71
N ALA A 117 1.01 -1.36 -11.46
CA ALA A 117 -0.26 -1.64 -12.09
C ALA A 117 -0.83 -2.96 -11.57
N GLY A 118 -2.15 -3.02 -11.51
CA GLY A 118 -2.91 -4.20 -11.12
C GLY A 118 -4.16 -4.35 -11.98
N VAL A 119 -4.61 -5.60 -12.11
CA VAL A 119 -5.89 -6.00 -12.68
C VAL A 119 -6.60 -6.85 -11.63
N GLY A 120 -7.89 -6.63 -11.42
CA GLY A 120 -8.67 -7.47 -10.52
C GLY A 120 -10.07 -7.77 -11.05
N ARG A 121 -10.56 -8.96 -10.70
CA ARG A 121 -11.92 -9.42 -11.00
C ARG A 121 -12.49 -10.13 -9.77
N SER A 122 -13.60 -9.60 -9.28
CA SER A 122 -14.41 -10.22 -8.23
C SER A 122 -15.50 -11.09 -8.85
N GLU A 123 -15.81 -12.21 -8.21
CA GLU A 123 -16.83 -13.16 -8.64
C GLU A 123 -17.97 -13.23 -7.61
N GLU A 124 -19.15 -13.71 -8.00
CA GLU A 124 -20.37 -13.69 -7.18
C GLU A 124 -20.26 -14.55 -5.91
N ASP A 125 -19.49 -15.65 -5.96
CA ASP A 125 -19.17 -16.49 -4.81
C ASP A 125 -18.17 -15.84 -3.82
N GLY A 126 -17.71 -14.62 -4.13
CA GLY A 126 -16.73 -13.90 -3.34
C GLY A 126 -15.29 -14.30 -3.62
N ARG A 127 -15.00 -15.07 -4.67
CA ARG A 127 -13.64 -15.25 -5.17
C ARG A 127 -13.10 -13.94 -5.74
N LEU A 128 -11.80 -13.72 -5.56
CA LEU A 128 -11.08 -12.56 -6.09
C LEU A 128 -9.83 -13.01 -6.83
N VAL A 129 -9.71 -12.66 -8.11
CA VAL A 129 -8.46 -12.80 -8.86
C VAL A 129 -7.78 -11.44 -8.95
N THR A 130 -6.52 -11.35 -8.56
CA THR A 130 -5.70 -10.14 -8.74
C THR A 130 -4.38 -10.47 -9.41
N ILE A 131 -4.02 -9.68 -10.41
CA ILE A 131 -2.77 -9.80 -11.17
C ILE A 131 -2.07 -8.45 -11.07
N GLY A 132 -0.79 -8.41 -10.71
CA GLY A 132 -0.10 -7.12 -10.60
C GLY A 132 1.41 -7.21 -10.66
N ASN A 133 2.03 -6.07 -10.98
CA ASN A 133 3.48 -5.94 -11.09
C ASN A 133 4.12 -5.18 -9.91
N SER A 134 3.31 -4.69 -8.96
CA SER A 134 3.82 -3.98 -7.78
C SER A 134 4.75 -4.88 -6.98
N ARG A 135 5.94 -4.35 -6.64
CA ARG A 135 6.87 -5.01 -5.71
C ARG A 135 6.30 -5.07 -4.29
N LEU A 136 5.34 -4.21 -3.97
CA LEU A 136 4.73 -4.19 -2.65
C LEU A 136 3.92 -5.46 -2.43
N ASN A 137 4.18 -6.09 -1.29
CA ASN A 137 3.47 -7.25 -0.81
C ASN A 137 3.60 -8.51 -1.68
N HIS A 138 4.38 -8.61 -2.77
CA HIS A 138 4.35 -9.81 -3.66
C HIS A 138 4.51 -11.16 -2.93
N GLU A 139 5.26 -11.20 -1.83
CA GLU A 139 5.48 -12.40 -1.00
C GLU A 139 4.44 -12.61 0.11
N THR A 140 3.48 -11.70 0.29
CA THR A 140 2.48 -11.84 1.35
C THR A 140 1.51 -12.96 1.03
N GLU A 141 1.23 -13.79 2.04
CA GLU A 141 0.16 -14.78 2.00
C GLU A 141 -1.17 -14.16 1.58
N SER A 142 -1.98 -14.97 0.89
CA SER A 142 -3.30 -14.61 0.40
C SER A 142 -4.36 -15.51 1.03
N PRO A 143 -5.57 -14.98 1.31
CA PRO A 143 -6.67 -15.80 1.78
C PRO A 143 -7.07 -16.86 0.75
N PRO A 144 -7.70 -17.97 1.17
CA PRO A 144 -8.07 -19.07 0.28
C PRO A 144 -9.04 -18.66 -0.84
N TRP A 145 -9.84 -17.61 -0.62
CA TRP A 145 -10.77 -17.06 -1.62
C TRP A 145 -10.10 -16.08 -2.61
N ARG A 146 -8.80 -15.79 -2.47
CA ARG A 146 -8.07 -14.88 -3.35
C ARG A 146 -6.97 -15.60 -4.11
N LEU A 147 -7.10 -15.65 -5.44
CA LEU A 147 -5.98 -15.98 -6.31
C LEU A 147 -5.19 -14.71 -6.61
N ARG A 148 -3.89 -14.76 -6.33
CA ARG A 148 -2.99 -13.65 -6.61
C ARG A 148 -1.83 -14.10 -7.49
N ILE A 149 -1.63 -13.37 -8.58
CA ILE A 149 -0.59 -13.64 -9.56
C ILE A 149 0.34 -12.42 -9.61
N TRP A 150 1.61 -12.61 -9.26
CA TRP A 150 2.61 -11.56 -9.40
C TRP A 150 3.33 -11.70 -10.73
N MET A 151 3.32 -10.64 -11.54
CA MET A 151 3.94 -10.60 -12.85
C MET A 151 4.83 -9.36 -12.92
N PRO A 152 6.12 -9.45 -12.53
CA PRO A 152 7.02 -8.32 -12.64
C PRO A 152 7.27 -7.95 -14.10
N GLU A 153 7.43 -6.66 -14.38
CA GLU A 153 7.89 -6.13 -15.68
C GLU A 153 6.96 -6.41 -16.88
N VAL A 154 5.69 -6.74 -16.63
CA VAL A 154 4.69 -6.96 -17.70
C VAL A 154 3.84 -5.71 -17.99
N THR A 155 3.27 -5.67 -19.19
CA THR A 155 2.34 -4.62 -19.65
C THR A 155 0.89 -4.90 -19.21
N ILE A 156 0.00 -3.93 -19.38
CA ILE A 156 -1.43 -4.08 -19.04
C ILE A 156 -2.06 -5.14 -19.93
N ALA A 157 -1.75 -5.13 -21.23
CA ALA A 157 -2.23 -6.13 -22.17
C ALA A 157 -1.86 -7.56 -21.73
N GLN A 158 -0.64 -7.76 -21.22
CA GLN A 158 -0.19 -9.06 -20.72
C GLN A 158 -0.92 -9.48 -19.44
N MET A 159 -1.24 -8.54 -18.53
CA MET A 159 -2.05 -8.84 -17.34
C MET A 159 -3.49 -9.23 -17.71
N LEU A 160 -4.11 -8.55 -18.67
CA LEU A 160 -5.45 -8.87 -19.16
C LEU A 160 -5.47 -10.23 -19.86
N ALA A 161 -4.48 -10.52 -20.71
CA ALA A 161 -4.33 -11.85 -21.32
C ALA A 161 -4.19 -12.95 -20.26
N ARG A 162 -3.42 -12.69 -19.19
CA ARG A 162 -3.31 -13.64 -18.07
C ARG A 162 -4.63 -13.81 -17.30
N LEU A 163 -5.43 -12.76 -17.21
CA LEU A 163 -6.78 -12.84 -16.63
C LEU A 163 -7.70 -13.72 -17.49
N ASP A 164 -7.56 -13.69 -18.81
CA ASP A 164 -8.32 -14.55 -19.75
C ASP A 164 -7.92 -16.03 -19.62
N GLU A 165 -6.63 -16.31 -19.39
CA GLU A 165 -6.13 -17.66 -19.09
C GLU A 165 -6.55 -18.19 -17.71
N THR A 166 -7.14 -17.33 -16.89
CA THR A 166 -7.64 -17.66 -15.55
C THR A 166 -9.16 -17.54 -15.58
N PRO A 167 -9.90 -18.51 -16.18
CA PRO A 167 -11.34 -18.42 -16.31
C PRO A 167 -11.99 -18.32 -14.91
N PRO A 168 -13.07 -17.54 -14.77
CA PRO A 168 -13.72 -17.40 -13.49
C PRO A 168 -14.40 -18.71 -13.07
N GLU A 169 -14.46 -18.98 -11.78
CA GLU A 169 -15.12 -20.18 -11.21
C GLU A 169 -16.63 -19.94 -11.01
N SER A 170 -17.05 -18.68 -10.85
CA SER A 170 -18.45 -18.24 -10.87
C SER A 170 -18.66 -17.01 -11.75
N ALA A 171 -19.89 -16.50 -11.87
CA ALA A 171 -20.13 -15.31 -12.68
C ALA A 171 -19.33 -14.10 -12.14
N PRO A 172 -18.62 -13.34 -12.99
CA PRO A 172 -18.01 -12.10 -12.56
C PRO A 172 -19.06 -11.12 -12.04
N ARG A 173 -18.74 -10.42 -10.94
CA ARG A 173 -19.63 -9.38 -10.41
C ARG A 173 -19.64 -8.19 -11.37
N PRO A 174 -20.82 -7.66 -11.74
CA PRO A 174 -20.89 -6.47 -12.59
C PRO A 174 -20.10 -5.31 -11.99
N LEU A 175 -19.38 -4.60 -12.84
CA LEU A 175 -18.56 -3.47 -12.48
C LEU A 175 -18.87 -2.28 -13.39
N ASP A 176 -19.06 -1.11 -12.80
CA ASP A 176 -19.29 0.14 -13.52
C ASP A 176 -18.55 1.30 -12.85
N ARG A 177 -18.60 2.47 -13.49
CA ARG A 177 -17.95 3.68 -12.97
C ARG A 177 -18.42 4.08 -11.57
N GLY A 178 -19.70 3.86 -11.26
CA GLY A 178 -20.31 4.26 -9.98
C GLY A 178 -19.92 3.34 -8.82
N ASN A 179 -19.65 2.06 -9.09
CA ASN A 179 -19.37 1.06 -8.06
C ASN A 179 -17.89 0.64 -7.97
N ALA A 180 -17.07 0.89 -9.00
CA ALA A 180 -15.69 0.42 -9.04
C ALA A 180 -14.80 0.91 -7.87
N PRO A 181 -14.86 2.20 -7.44
CA PRO A 181 -14.08 2.64 -6.29
C PRO A 181 -14.46 1.90 -5.00
N GLY A 182 -15.77 1.77 -4.73
CA GLY A 182 -16.27 1.05 -3.55
C GLY A 182 -15.90 -0.43 -3.57
N ARG A 183 -15.91 -1.07 -4.75
CA ARG A 183 -15.44 -2.46 -4.92
C ARG A 183 -14.00 -2.62 -4.47
N LEU A 184 -13.11 -1.72 -4.91
CA LEU A 184 -11.70 -1.79 -4.55
C LEU A 184 -11.46 -1.59 -3.04
N GLU A 185 -12.21 -0.67 -2.42
CA GLU A 185 -12.18 -0.45 -0.96
C GLU A 185 -12.66 -1.68 -0.17
N GLU A 186 -13.76 -2.30 -0.61
CA GLU A 186 -14.30 -3.53 0.00
C GLU A 186 -13.30 -4.69 -0.08
N GLU A 187 -12.69 -4.89 -1.25
CA GLU A 187 -11.69 -5.93 -1.47
C GLU A 187 -10.44 -5.71 -0.60
N TYR A 188 -9.94 -4.47 -0.54
CA TYR A 188 -8.85 -4.10 0.36
C TYR A 188 -9.20 -4.42 1.82
N HIS A 189 -10.37 -3.94 2.28
CA HIS A 189 -10.82 -4.15 3.66
C HIS A 189 -10.87 -5.64 4.00
N ARG A 190 -11.46 -6.45 3.12
CA ARG A 190 -11.61 -7.89 3.34
C ARG A 190 -10.26 -8.60 3.43
N VAL A 191 -9.29 -8.25 2.57
CA VAL A 191 -7.94 -8.82 2.61
C VAL A 191 -7.22 -8.42 3.89
N ILE A 192 -7.23 -7.13 4.23
CA ILE A 192 -6.50 -6.64 5.40
C ILE A 192 -7.10 -7.20 6.69
N ARG A 193 -8.43 -7.20 6.81
CA ARG A 193 -9.14 -7.81 7.94
C ARG A 193 -8.76 -9.28 8.12
N TRP A 194 -8.77 -10.08 7.05
CA TRP A 194 -8.33 -11.47 7.10
C TRP A 194 -6.89 -11.60 7.64
N ARG A 195 -5.97 -10.73 7.22
CA ARG A 195 -4.58 -10.76 7.73
C ARG A 195 -4.50 -10.47 9.22
N TYR A 196 -5.32 -9.54 9.71
CA TYR A 196 -5.42 -9.28 11.14
C TYR A 196 -5.96 -10.53 11.84
N GLU A 197 -7.11 -11.06 11.41
CA GLU A 197 -7.78 -12.24 11.99
C GLU A 197 -6.85 -13.44 12.12
N GLU A 198 -6.18 -13.82 11.03
CA GLU A 198 -5.25 -14.98 10.96
C GLU A 198 -3.87 -14.71 11.56
N GLY A 199 -3.62 -13.53 12.15
CA GLY A 199 -2.31 -13.17 12.71
C GLY A 199 -1.20 -13.05 11.66
N LYS A 200 -1.55 -12.96 10.37
CA LYS A 200 -0.62 -12.75 9.26
C LYS A 200 -0.15 -11.30 9.16
N GLN A 201 -0.87 -10.38 9.79
CA GLN A 201 -0.41 -9.03 10.04
C GLN A 201 0.26 -8.98 11.42
N LYS A 202 1.57 -8.69 11.45
CA LYS A 202 2.25 -8.42 12.72
C LYS A 202 1.76 -7.10 13.27
N VAL A 203 1.01 -7.16 14.37
CA VAL A 203 0.50 -5.99 15.08
C VAL A 203 1.26 -5.86 16.40
N PRO A 204 1.96 -4.75 16.64
CA PRO A 204 2.48 -4.43 17.98
C PRO A 204 1.34 -4.33 19.00
N SER A 205 1.65 -4.40 20.30
CA SER A 205 0.65 -4.09 21.33
C SER A 205 0.13 -2.65 21.17
N LEU A 206 -1.06 -2.35 21.70
CA LEU A 206 -1.62 -0.99 21.66
C LEU A 206 -0.66 0.04 22.24
N GLU A 207 0.02 -0.29 23.35
CA GLU A 207 1.04 0.60 23.93
C GLU A 207 2.22 0.84 22.98
N GLN A 208 2.70 -0.21 22.29
CA GLN A 208 3.75 -0.08 21.29
C GLN A 208 3.28 0.75 20.08
N LEU A 209 2.04 0.58 19.64
CA LEU A 209 1.45 1.37 18.55
C LEU A 209 1.35 2.85 18.92
N GLU A 210 0.92 3.18 20.14
CA GLU A 210 0.88 4.56 20.64
C GLU A 210 2.29 5.18 20.68
N ARG A 211 3.29 4.42 21.14
CA ARG A 211 4.69 4.87 21.12
C ARG A 211 5.20 5.10 19.69
N LEU A 212 4.92 4.17 18.77
CA LEU A 212 5.29 4.29 17.36
C LEU A 212 4.59 5.47 16.68
N SER A 213 3.31 5.69 16.97
CA SER A 213 2.53 6.81 16.47
C SER A 213 3.11 8.15 16.95
N LYS A 214 3.40 8.28 18.26
CA LYS A 214 4.06 9.46 18.84
C LYS A 214 5.43 9.71 18.22
N PHE A 215 6.24 8.66 18.08
CA PHE A 215 7.59 8.77 17.51
C PHE A 215 7.57 9.13 16.01
N ALA A 216 6.65 8.54 15.24
CA ALA A 216 6.49 8.83 13.82
C ALA A 216 5.79 10.18 13.56
N GLY A 217 5.07 10.72 14.55
CA GLY A 217 4.24 11.92 14.39
C GLY A 217 3.06 11.70 13.44
N VAL A 218 2.56 10.46 13.35
CA VAL A 218 1.42 10.07 12.51
C VAL A 218 0.43 9.34 13.41
N PRO A 219 -0.81 9.83 13.57
CA PRO A 219 -1.80 9.15 14.39
C PRO A 219 -2.11 7.76 13.84
N ILE A 220 -2.56 6.87 14.72
CA ILE A 220 -3.20 5.63 14.28
C ILE A 220 -4.54 6.01 13.65
N ASP A 221 -4.89 5.37 12.55
CA ASP A 221 -6.22 5.49 11.96
C ASP A 221 -7.30 5.09 12.99
N PRO A 222 -8.32 5.94 13.27
CA PRO A 222 -9.31 5.68 14.32
C PRO A 222 -10.08 4.38 14.15
N GLU A 223 -10.43 4.00 12.92
CA GLU A 223 -11.18 2.76 12.66
C GLU A 223 -10.29 1.53 12.92
N THR A 224 -9.03 1.62 12.51
CA THR A 224 -8.04 0.58 12.79
C THR A 224 -7.78 0.45 14.29
N GLU A 225 -7.68 1.56 15.02
CA GLU A 225 -7.52 1.57 16.47
C GLU A 225 -8.72 0.94 17.17
N ALA A 226 -9.94 1.33 16.80
CA ALA A 226 -11.17 0.78 17.36
C ALA A 226 -11.27 -0.73 17.13
N TYR A 227 -10.94 -1.19 15.93
CA TYR A 227 -10.89 -2.62 15.59
C TYR A 227 -9.91 -3.39 16.48
N LEU A 228 -8.70 -2.87 16.67
CA LEU A 228 -7.69 -3.51 17.51
C LEU A 228 -8.06 -3.53 18.99
N ARG A 229 -8.68 -2.46 19.50
CA ARG A 229 -9.17 -2.40 20.88
C ARG A 229 -10.28 -3.42 21.13
N GLY A 230 -11.22 -3.58 20.20
CA GLY A 230 -12.28 -4.59 20.29
C GLY A 230 -11.69 -6.00 20.39
N ARG A 231 -10.75 -6.33 19.50
CA ARG A 231 -10.09 -7.65 19.51
C ARG A 231 -9.35 -7.95 20.81
N ALA A 232 -8.73 -6.95 21.43
CA ALA A 232 -8.00 -7.12 22.69
C ALA A 232 -8.92 -7.41 23.89
N GLN A 233 -10.23 -7.16 23.77
CA GLN A 233 -11.22 -7.48 24.81
C GLN A 233 -11.78 -8.90 24.65
N ASP A 234 -11.72 -9.46 23.45
CA ASP A 234 -12.30 -10.76 23.10
C ASP A 234 -11.33 -11.96 23.32
N GLY A 235 -10.06 -11.71 23.59
CA GLY A 235 -9.00 -12.72 23.77
C GLY A 235 -8.35 -12.66 25.13
#